data_AF-A0A7S3CRK6-F1
#
_entry.id   AF-A0A7S3CRK6-F1
#
_cell.length_a   1.000
_cell.length_b   1.000
_cell.length_c   1.000
_cell.angle_alpha   90.00
_cell.angle_beta   90.00
_cell.angle_gamma   90.00
#
_symmetry.space_group_name_H-M   'P 1'
#
loop_
_entity.id
_entity.type
_entity.pdbx_description
1 polymer ?
#
loop_
_entity_poly.entity_id
_entity_poly.type
_entity_poly.pdbx_seq_one_letter_code
_entity_poly.pdbx_strand_id
1 'polypeptide(L)'
;EMEETQAQQQSLIKQIPETIPEQNQNEGSPNQQLLNQSDNNFALNQNYQQMSSGMGGGVINEKSNKLIKLSQSGFEDYLLQALNDSLLKKNDIKCLRFESWWIENRERNQISVIYRLDGEPHEIIIKDTKYYVKEIYSGEKKNHGQVVDCWDLYIGCKVDIFGKTTILKQCDLKTAEWNQFYGSFLTEMKNTFIEELKKYERKALDPKLTRICAGKGQ
;
A
#
# COMPACT_ATOMS: atom_id res chain seq x y z
N GLU A 1 -30.44 7.57 56.16
CA GLU A 1 -30.92 7.73 54.76
C GLU A 1 -29.77 7.96 53.77
N MET A 2 -28.63 7.29 53.95
CA MET A 2 -27.49 7.36 53.03
C MET A 2 -26.83 6.00 52.84
N GLU A 3 -27.63 4.93 52.98
CA GLU A 3 -27.20 3.53 52.76
C GLU A 3 -28.24 2.70 51.97
N GLU A 4 -29.44 3.23 51.69
CA GLU A 4 -30.49 2.50 50.95
C GLU A 4 -30.42 2.65 49.42
N THR A 5 -29.57 3.52 48.89
CA THR A 5 -29.43 3.73 47.44
C THR A 5 -28.32 2.92 46.77
N GLN A 6 -27.50 2.17 47.54
CA GLN A 6 -26.46 1.28 46.97
C GLN A 6 -26.91 -0.18 46.82
N ALA A 7 -28.03 -0.58 47.43
CA ALA A 7 -28.56 -1.95 47.32
C ALA A 7 -29.43 -2.19 46.07
N GLN A 8 -29.78 -1.15 45.30
CA GLN A 8 -30.68 -1.25 44.13
C GLN A 8 -29.98 -1.27 42.77
N GLN A 9 -28.64 -1.09 42.71
CA GLN A 9 -27.89 -1.16 41.44
C GLN A 9 -27.12 -2.48 41.23
N GLN A 10 -27.16 -3.42 42.19
CA GLN A 10 -26.51 -4.73 42.06
C GLN A 10 -27.47 -5.88 41.62
N SER A 11 -28.72 -5.59 41.28
CA SER A 11 -29.73 -6.61 40.93
C SER A 11 -30.04 -6.74 39.43
N LEU A 12 -29.27 -6.12 38.53
CA LEU A 12 -29.49 -6.23 37.07
C LEU A 12 -28.32 -6.88 36.31
N ILE A 13 -27.61 -7.81 36.94
CA ILE A 13 -26.71 -8.76 36.28
C ILE A 13 -27.15 -10.17 36.70
N LYS A 14 -28.08 -10.75 35.94
CA LYS A 14 -28.32 -12.18 35.83
C LYS A 14 -29.38 -12.39 34.75
N GLN A 15 -29.18 -13.44 33.96
CA GLN A 15 -30.03 -13.96 32.87
C GLN A 15 -29.67 -13.49 31.46
N ILE A 16 -28.62 -14.09 30.86
CA ILE A 16 -28.72 -14.66 29.50
C ILE A 16 -27.86 -15.95 29.47
N PRO A 17 -28.39 -17.10 29.00
CA PRO A 17 -27.76 -18.42 29.11
C PRO A 17 -26.74 -18.74 28.01
N GLU A 18 -25.78 -19.59 28.39
CA GLU A 18 -24.88 -20.35 27.52
C GLU A 18 -25.65 -21.39 26.70
N THR A 19 -25.43 -21.43 25.38
CA THR A 19 -25.66 -22.65 24.59
C THR A 19 -24.75 -22.65 23.37
N ILE A 20 -23.85 -23.64 23.35
CA ILE A 20 -23.11 -24.17 22.20
C ILE A 20 -24.01 -25.20 21.50
N PRO A 21 -23.85 -25.40 20.18
CA PRO A 21 -23.70 -26.78 19.73
C PRO A 21 -22.52 -26.97 18.75
N GLU A 22 -21.73 -28.00 19.05
CA GLU A 22 -20.83 -28.71 18.15
C GLU A 22 -21.64 -29.55 17.14
N GLN A 23 -21.24 -29.54 15.86
CA GLN A 23 -21.24 -30.69 14.92
C GLN A 23 -20.15 -30.41 13.86
N ASN A 24 -18.97 -31.06 13.83
CA ASN A 24 -18.61 -32.40 13.36
C ASN A 24 -19.00 -32.72 11.89
N GLN A 25 -18.02 -32.72 10.96
CA GLN A 25 -17.49 -33.90 10.24
C GLN A 25 -16.71 -33.53 8.95
N ASN A 26 -15.53 -34.17 8.79
CA ASN A 26 -14.84 -34.75 7.61
C ASN A 26 -15.05 -34.12 6.21
N GLU A 27 -14.05 -33.93 5.34
CA GLU A 27 -13.03 -34.83 4.74
C GLU A 27 -11.84 -33.95 4.29
N GLY A 28 -10.56 -34.31 4.26
CA GLY A 28 -9.97 -35.46 3.56
C GLY A 28 -8.89 -34.99 2.56
N SER A 29 -7.65 -34.79 3.04
CA SER A 29 -6.39 -35.18 2.37
C SER A 29 -5.81 -34.37 1.17
N PRO A 30 -4.51 -34.57 0.82
CA PRO A 30 -3.54 -33.48 0.70
C PRO A 30 -2.97 -33.29 -0.71
N ASN A 31 -2.30 -32.16 -0.95
CA ASN A 31 -1.20 -32.12 -1.90
C ASN A 31 -0.09 -31.17 -1.43
N GLN A 32 1.08 -31.78 -1.30
CA GLN A 32 2.36 -31.15 -1.03
C GLN A 32 3.08 -30.82 -2.35
N GLN A 33 3.92 -29.79 -2.26
CA GLN A 33 5.23 -29.64 -2.94
C GLN A 33 5.33 -29.04 -4.35
N LEU A 34 6.49 -28.36 -4.50
CA LEU A 34 7.11 -27.61 -5.60
C LEU A 34 6.59 -26.16 -5.76
N LEU A 35 7.39 -25.09 -5.62
CA LEU A 35 8.82 -24.95 -5.91
C LEU A 35 9.41 -23.82 -5.03
N ASN A 36 10.47 -24.15 -4.29
CA ASN A 36 11.43 -23.19 -3.74
C ASN A 36 12.57 -22.99 -4.75
N GLN A 37 13.28 -21.87 -4.57
CA GLN A 37 14.58 -21.47 -5.15
C GLN A 37 14.52 -20.56 -6.38
N SER A 38 14.97 -19.32 -6.19
CA SER A 38 16.36 -19.01 -6.52
C SER A 38 16.76 -17.63 -5.99
N ASP A 39 17.81 -17.64 -5.17
CA ASP A 39 18.60 -16.50 -4.75
C ASP A 39 19.36 -15.83 -5.92
N ASN A 40 19.80 -14.61 -5.61
CA ASN A 40 21.05 -13.97 -6.03
C ASN A 40 21.07 -12.98 -7.21
N ASN A 41 21.75 -11.88 -6.87
CA ASN A 41 22.48 -10.91 -7.69
C ASN A 41 21.65 -9.79 -8.32
N PHE A 42 21.96 -8.55 -7.92
CA PHE A 42 22.88 -7.72 -8.72
C PHE A 42 23.43 -6.55 -7.87
N ALA A 43 24.71 -6.67 -7.52
CA ALA A 43 25.57 -5.52 -7.31
C ALA A 43 26.01 -5.02 -8.69
N LEU A 44 25.79 -3.74 -9.00
CA LEU A 44 26.47 -2.86 -9.98
C LEU A 44 25.61 -1.56 -10.01
N ASN A 45 26.11 -0.34 -10.06
CA ASN A 45 27.41 0.15 -10.46
C ASN A 45 27.59 1.57 -9.86
N GLN A 46 28.73 1.83 -9.23
CA GLN A 46 29.19 3.20 -9.01
C GLN A 46 29.91 3.65 -10.28
N ASN A 47 29.52 4.83 -10.79
CA ASN A 47 30.34 5.83 -11.48
C ASN A 47 29.47 6.57 -12.49
N TYR A 48 29.22 7.85 -12.25
CA TYR A 48 29.27 8.90 -13.27
C TYR A 48 29.25 10.26 -12.56
N GLN A 49 30.43 10.71 -12.11
CA GLN A 49 30.73 12.13 -12.00
C GLN A 49 31.60 12.50 -13.20
N GLN A 50 31.14 13.46 -14.00
CA GLN A 50 31.87 14.66 -14.45
C GLN A 50 31.27 15.21 -15.75
N MET A 51 31.35 16.54 -15.86
CA MET A 51 30.95 17.43 -16.97
C MET A 51 29.45 17.80 -16.92
N SER A 52 29.01 19.07 -16.92
CA SER A 52 29.63 20.33 -17.33
C SER A 52 28.92 21.54 -16.72
N SER A 53 29.70 22.58 -16.42
CA SER A 53 29.33 23.97 -16.16
C SER A 53 28.71 24.67 -17.38
N GLY A 54 27.73 25.57 -17.19
CA GLY A 54 27.41 26.61 -18.17
C GLY A 54 25.99 27.20 -18.16
N MET A 55 25.85 28.37 -17.52
CA MET A 55 25.00 29.53 -17.85
C MET A 55 23.57 29.41 -18.45
N GLY A 56 22.65 30.20 -17.88
CA GLY A 56 21.65 30.95 -18.68
C GLY A 56 20.23 30.92 -18.12
N GLY A 57 19.78 32.03 -17.55
CA GLY A 57 18.40 32.21 -17.08
C GLY A 57 17.38 32.40 -18.21
N GLY A 58 16.11 32.12 -17.91
CA GLY A 58 15.00 32.44 -18.82
C GLY A 58 13.67 31.82 -18.42
N VAL A 59 12.87 32.59 -17.69
CA VAL A 59 11.39 32.70 -17.74
C VAL A 59 10.56 31.43 -17.55
N ILE A 60 9.90 31.40 -16.39
CA ILE A 60 8.77 30.53 -16.05
C ILE A 60 7.55 31.01 -16.85
N ASN A 61 6.92 30.13 -17.63
CA ASN A 61 5.51 30.29 -17.95
C ASN A 61 4.80 28.93 -17.96
N GLU A 62 3.71 28.88 -17.20
CA GLU A 62 2.92 27.70 -16.92
C GLU A 62 2.10 27.23 -18.13
N LYS A 63 1.81 25.92 -18.11
CA LYS A 63 0.60 25.28 -18.65
C LYS A 63 0.40 25.34 -20.16
N SER A 64 0.80 24.25 -20.81
CA SER A 64 0.05 23.66 -21.92
C SER A 64 0.40 22.18 -22.02
N ASN A 65 -0.58 21.31 -21.77
CA ASN A 65 -0.54 19.87 -21.98
C ASN A 65 0.17 19.53 -23.30
N LYS A 66 1.42 19.07 -23.21
CA LYS A 66 2.12 18.48 -24.35
C LYS A 66 2.23 17.00 -24.05
N LEU A 67 1.20 16.28 -24.46
CA LEU A 67 1.28 14.84 -24.69
C LEU A 67 2.29 14.65 -25.83
N ILE A 68 3.57 14.57 -25.48
CA ILE A 68 4.64 14.32 -26.42
C ILE A 68 4.44 12.88 -26.88
N LYS A 69 4.24 12.68 -28.18
CA LYS A 69 4.40 11.37 -28.82
C LYS A 69 5.86 10.95 -28.60
N LEU A 70 6.11 10.22 -27.53
CA LEU A 70 7.44 9.71 -27.20
C LEU A 70 7.73 8.56 -28.17
N SER A 71 8.80 8.71 -28.95
CA SER A 71 9.51 7.57 -29.54
C SER A 71 9.90 6.60 -28.42
N GLN A 72 10.13 5.31 -28.74
CA GLN A 72 10.55 4.31 -27.74
C GLN A 72 11.69 4.81 -26.81
N SER A 73 12.64 5.58 -27.36
CA SER A 73 13.74 6.20 -26.59
C SER A 73 13.26 7.19 -25.51
N GLY A 74 12.23 7.99 -25.78
CA GLY A 74 11.79 9.02 -24.84
C GLY A 74 11.02 8.46 -23.64
N PHE A 75 10.34 7.32 -23.81
CA PHE A 75 9.64 6.67 -22.69
C PHE A 75 10.64 6.13 -21.66
N GLU A 76 11.72 5.48 -22.12
CA GLU A 76 12.77 4.95 -21.25
C GLU A 76 13.49 6.09 -20.49
N ASP A 77 13.83 7.18 -21.17
CA ASP A 77 14.44 8.36 -20.55
C ASP A 77 13.53 8.97 -19.47
N TYR A 78 12.23 9.06 -19.76
CA TYR A 78 11.23 9.51 -18.79
C TYR A 78 11.17 8.61 -17.56
N LEU A 79 11.14 7.28 -17.75
CA LEU A 79 11.12 6.32 -16.64
C LEU A 79 12.37 6.46 -15.76
N LEU A 80 13.55 6.55 -16.37
CA LEU A 80 14.82 6.69 -15.65
C LEU A 80 14.86 7.99 -14.84
N GLN A 81 14.41 9.10 -15.43
CA GLN A 81 14.34 10.37 -14.71
C GLN A 81 13.37 10.30 -13.53
N ALA A 82 12.16 9.80 -13.76
CA ALA A 82 11.14 9.74 -12.73
C ALA A 82 11.51 8.77 -11.58
N LEU A 83 12.21 7.66 -11.90
CA LEU A 83 12.79 6.76 -10.91
C LEU A 83 13.90 7.44 -10.10
N ASN A 84 14.79 8.20 -10.73
CA ASN A 84 15.85 8.94 -10.04
C ASN A 84 15.28 9.98 -9.07
N ASP A 85 14.27 10.75 -9.51
CA ASP A 85 13.60 11.75 -8.68
C ASP A 85 12.87 11.09 -7.49
N SER A 86 12.26 9.93 -7.72
CA SER A 86 11.66 9.12 -6.67
C SER A 86 12.71 8.62 -5.67
N LEU A 87 13.85 8.12 -6.15
CA LEU A 87 14.91 7.53 -5.33
C LEU A 87 15.59 8.58 -4.45
N LEU A 88 15.81 9.79 -4.97
CA LEU A 88 16.32 10.92 -4.19
C LEU A 88 15.37 11.27 -3.03
N LYS A 89 14.07 11.39 -3.30
CA LYS A 89 13.07 11.70 -2.26
C LYS A 89 12.86 10.58 -1.24
N LYS A 90 13.06 9.32 -1.65
CA LYS A 90 12.97 8.17 -0.74
C LYS A 90 13.94 8.30 0.43
N ASN A 91 15.14 8.85 0.19
CA ASN A 91 16.19 8.95 1.19
C ASN A 91 15.94 10.02 2.26
N ASP A 92 15.01 10.95 2.03
CA ASP A 92 14.74 12.06 2.94
C ASP A 92 13.81 11.69 4.11
N ILE A 93 13.11 10.55 4.01
CA ILE A 93 12.18 10.07 5.03
C ILE A 93 12.58 8.68 5.54
N LYS A 94 12.66 8.54 6.86
CA LYS A 94 13.04 7.28 7.51
C LYS A 94 11.85 6.46 7.98
N CYS A 95 10.71 7.12 8.20
CA CYS A 95 9.49 6.48 8.70
C CYS A 95 8.25 7.23 8.26
N LEU A 96 7.14 6.50 8.14
CA LEU A 96 5.79 7.04 7.98
C LEU A 96 5.10 7.05 9.35
N ARG A 97 4.51 8.17 9.74
CA ARG A 97 3.84 8.34 11.03
C ARG A 97 2.36 8.61 10.83
N PHE A 98 1.56 7.76 11.47
CA PHE A 98 0.11 7.85 11.47
C PHE A 98 -0.42 7.93 12.91
N GLU A 99 -1.57 8.56 13.04
CA GLU A 99 -2.31 8.66 14.28
C GLU A 99 -3.74 8.17 14.09
N SER A 100 -4.26 7.52 15.11
CA SER A 100 -5.66 7.14 15.21
C SER A 100 -6.14 7.20 16.65
N TRP A 101 -7.43 6.96 16.84
CA TRP A 101 -8.06 6.90 18.14
C TRP A 101 -9.35 6.08 18.10
N TRP A 102 -9.69 5.47 19.23
CA TRP A 102 -11.00 4.87 19.49
C TRP A 102 -11.56 5.36 20.82
N ILE A 103 -12.86 5.16 21.02
CA ILE A 103 -13.53 5.48 22.28
C ILE A 103 -13.84 4.17 22.98
N GLU A 104 -13.37 4.02 24.21
CA GLU A 104 -13.63 2.85 25.07
C GLU A 104 -13.94 3.38 26.46
N ASN A 105 -15.02 2.92 27.10
CA ASN A 105 -15.45 3.39 28.42
C ASN A 105 -15.61 4.93 28.53
N ARG A 106 -16.06 5.59 27.45
CA ARG A 106 -16.17 7.07 27.31
C ARG A 106 -14.85 7.82 27.33
N GLU A 107 -13.72 7.12 27.32
CA GLU A 107 -12.39 7.71 27.20
C GLU A 107 -11.87 7.58 25.77
N ARG A 108 -11.21 8.62 25.27
CA ARG A 108 -10.53 8.59 23.98
C ARG A 108 -9.14 7.99 24.15
N ASN A 109 -8.93 6.84 23.52
CA ASN A 109 -7.65 6.16 23.48
C ASN A 109 -6.95 6.54 22.18
N GLN A 110 -5.78 7.17 22.27
CA GLN A 110 -4.95 7.53 21.12
C GLN A 110 -3.93 6.43 20.83
N ILE A 111 -3.65 6.23 19.55
CA ILE A 111 -2.62 5.33 19.05
C ILE A 111 -1.79 6.04 17.99
N SER A 112 -0.47 5.88 18.08
CA SER A 112 0.46 6.31 17.04
C SER A 112 1.14 5.09 16.42
N VAL A 113 1.16 5.05 15.10
CA VAL A 113 1.77 3.99 14.30
C VAL A 113 2.95 4.62 13.54
N ILE A 114 4.16 4.15 13.83
CA ILE A 114 5.40 4.61 13.19
C ILE A 114 5.96 3.45 12.38
N TYR A 115 5.70 3.49 11.08
CA TYR A 115 6.20 2.49 10.13
C TYR A 115 7.59 2.89 9.66
N ARG A 116 8.60 2.07 9.95
CA ARG A 116 9.99 2.36 9.55
C ARG A 116 10.29 1.81 8.16
N LEU A 117 10.96 2.62 7.34
CA LEU A 117 11.27 2.31 5.94
C LEU A 117 12.64 1.64 5.75
N ASP A 118 13.45 1.59 6.81
CA ASP A 118 14.79 1.00 6.85
C ASP A 118 14.76 -0.52 7.13
N GLY A 119 13.58 -1.09 7.39
CA GLY A 119 13.40 -2.51 7.75
C GLY A 119 13.57 -2.79 9.25
N GLU A 120 13.82 -1.75 10.06
CA GLU A 120 13.79 -1.89 11.52
C GLU A 120 12.36 -2.12 12.03
N PRO A 121 12.19 -2.72 13.22
CA PRO A 121 10.88 -2.92 13.82
C PRO A 121 10.07 -1.62 13.90
N HIS A 122 8.81 -1.71 13.50
CA HIS A 122 7.86 -0.62 13.56
C HIS A 122 7.46 -0.32 15.00
N GLU A 123 7.07 0.92 15.27
CA GLU A 123 6.74 1.36 16.61
C GLU A 123 5.25 1.66 16.73
N ILE A 124 4.60 1.09 17.74
CA ILE A 124 3.21 1.35 18.07
C ILE A 124 3.18 1.97 19.46
N ILE A 125 2.57 3.16 19.60
CA ILE A 125 2.47 3.86 20.89
C ILE A 125 1.00 3.94 21.29
N ILE A 126 0.66 3.38 22.45
CA ILE A 126 -0.69 3.38 23.02
C ILE A 126 -0.58 3.85 24.48
N LYS A 127 -1.27 4.93 24.86
CA LYS A 127 -1.22 5.51 26.22
C LYS A 127 0.22 5.62 26.76
N ASP A 128 1.10 6.24 25.96
CA ASP A 128 2.53 6.44 26.25
C ASP A 128 3.37 5.15 26.39
N THR A 129 2.77 3.98 26.22
CA THR A 129 3.47 2.70 26.18
C THR A 129 3.90 2.41 24.75
N LYS A 130 5.18 2.15 24.56
CA LYS A 130 5.79 1.88 23.26
C LYS A 130 5.98 0.37 23.04
N TYR A 131 5.47 -0.12 21.93
CA TYR A 131 5.60 -1.50 21.47
C TYR A 131 6.39 -1.52 20.16
N TYR A 132 7.19 -2.57 19.97
CA TYR A 132 7.91 -2.81 18.74
C TYR A 132 7.34 -4.03 18.05
N VAL A 133 6.98 -3.89 16.78
CA VAL A 133 6.39 -4.96 15.97
C VAL A 133 7.21 -5.14 14.70
N LYS A 134 7.50 -6.40 14.35
CA LYS A 134 8.29 -6.72 13.15
C LYS A 134 7.52 -6.41 11.86
N GLU A 135 6.24 -6.73 11.87
CA GLU A 135 5.34 -6.65 10.71
C GLU A 135 4.01 -6.02 11.16
N ILE A 136 3.38 -5.26 10.26
CA ILE A 136 2.00 -4.81 10.41
C ILE A 136 1.17 -5.58 9.39
N TYR A 137 -0.03 -5.99 9.79
CA TYR A 137 -0.93 -6.76 8.92
C TYR A 137 -2.12 -5.91 8.46
N SER A 138 -2.73 -6.32 7.36
CA SER A 138 -3.95 -5.67 6.85
C SER A 138 -5.13 -5.96 7.76
N GLY A 139 -5.88 -4.90 8.08
CA GLY A 139 -7.15 -4.99 8.80
C GLY A 139 -8.35 -5.20 7.88
N GLU A 140 -8.14 -5.37 6.57
CA GLU A 140 -9.21 -5.65 5.62
C GLU A 140 -9.57 -7.13 5.58
N LYS A 141 -10.87 -7.46 5.53
CA LYS A 141 -11.35 -8.86 5.51
C LYS A 141 -10.81 -9.66 4.32
N LYS A 142 -10.65 -9.03 3.16
CA LYS A 142 -10.17 -9.68 1.92
C LYS A 142 -8.68 -10.02 1.95
N ASN A 143 -7.89 -9.28 2.73
CA ASN A 143 -6.44 -9.37 2.80
C ASN A 143 -5.98 -9.73 4.22
N HIS A 144 -6.84 -10.38 5.00
CA HIS A 144 -6.56 -10.66 6.40
C HIS A 144 -5.31 -11.54 6.54
N GLY A 145 -4.40 -11.15 7.42
CA GLY A 145 -3.11 -11.83 7.61
C GLY A 145 -2.04 -11.50 6.57
N GLN A 146 -2.33 -10.65 5.58
CA GLN A 146 -1.30 -10.14 4.67
C GLN A 146 -0.50 -9.03 5.34
N VAL A 147 0.83 -9.11 5.27
CA VAL A 147 1.73 -8.03 5.71
C VAL A 147 1.52 -6.83 4.80
N VAL A 148 1.36 -5.64 5.39
CA VAL A 148 1.24 -4.40 4.62
C VAL A 148 2.62 -3.83 4.32
N ASP A 149 2.80 -3.39 3.08
CA ASP A 149 3.99 -2.63 2.69
C ASP A 149 3.77 -1.13 2.88
N CYS A 150 4.85 -0.35 2.76
CA CYS A 150 4.75 1.12 2.88
C CYS A 150 3.80 1.75 1.85
N TRP A 151 3.60 1.10 0.70
CA TRP A 151 2.71 1.55 -0.37
C TRP A 151 1.23 1.39 -0.01
N ASP A 152 0.89 0.51 0.92
CA ASP A 152 -0.47 0.25 1.38
C ASP A 152 -0.93 1.22 2.48
N LEU A 153 0.00 2.03 3.02
CA LEU A 153 -0.23 2.88 4.19
C LEU A 153 -0.66 4.30 3.80
N TYR A 154 -1.95 4.59 3.95
CA TYR A 154 -2.53 5.91 3.70
C TYR A 154 -3.66 6.22 4.69
N ILE A 155 -4.10 7.48 4.73
CA ILE A 155 -5.23 7.88 5.58
C ILE A 155 -6.51 7.17 5.14
N GLY A 156 -7.17 6.48 6.06
CA GLY A 156 -8.33 5.64 5.82
C GLY A 156 -7.99 4.16 5.63
N CYS A 157 -6.71 3.81 5.48
CA CYS A 157 -6.27 2.41 5.47
C CYS A 157 -6.61 1.72 6.80
N LYS A 158 -6.99 0.45 6.72
CA LYS A 158 -7.28 -0.43 7.85
C LYS A 158 -6.10 -1.35 8.08
N VAL A 159 -5.47 -1.23 9.25
CA VAL A 159 -4.38 -2.10 9.70
C VAL A 159 -4.82 -2.89 10.93
N ASP A 160 -4.29 -4.09 11.09
CA ASP A 160 -4.49 -4.89 12.29
C ASP A 160 -3.36 -4.60 13.29
N ILE A 161 -3.75 -4.07 14.45
CA ILE A 161 -2.84 -3.82 15.57
C ILE A 161 -3.31 -4.65 16.76
N PHE A 162 -2.52 -5.64 17.15
CA PHE A 162 -2.82 -6.56 18.26
C PHE A 162 -4.20 -7.23 18.17
N GLY A 163 -4.61 -7.64 16.96
CA GLY A 163 -5.90 -8.29 16.71
C GLY A 163 -7.08 -7.31 16.63
N LYS A 164 -6.83 -6.00 16.66
CA LYS A 164 -7.84 -4.95 16.54
C LYS A 164 -7.64 -4.18 15.23
N THR A 165 -8.68 -4.19 14.39
CA THR A 165 -8.73 -3.35 13.18
C THR A 165 -8.70 -1.86 13.55
N THR A 166 -7.64 -1.18 13.14
CA THR A 166 -7.41 0.24 13.37
C THR A 166 -7.40 0.98 12.03
N ILE A 167 -8.25 2.01 11.91
CA ILE A 167 -8.26 2.89 10.74
C ILE A 167 -7.25 4.01 10.98
N LEU A 168 -6.31 4.23 10.07
CA LEU A 168 -5.37 5.36 10.14
C LEU A 168 -6.14 6.66 9.84
N LYS A 169 -6.16 7.62 10.77
CA LYS A 169 -7.05 8.81 10.67
C LYS A 169 -6.30 10.08 10.33
N GLN A 170 -5.09 10.22 10.84
CA GLN A 170 -4.22 11.38 10.64
C GLN A 170 -2.79 10.91 10.38
N CYS A 171 -1.98 11.78 9.80
CA CYS A 171 -0.54 11.56 9.60
C CYS A 171 0.19 12.89 9.75
N ASP A 172 1.50 12.83 9.94
CA ASP A 172 2.33 14.03 9.96
C ASP A 172 2.53 14.60 8.54
N LEU A 173 3.06 15.82 8.48
CA LEU A 173 3.26 16.54 7.22
C LEU A 173 4.17 15.76 6.25
N LYS A 174 5.27 15.19 6.76
CA LYS A 174 6.23 14.44 5.93
C LYS A 174 5.59 13.19 5.32
N THR A 175 4.79 12.46 6.10
CA THR A 175 4.04 11.30 5.60
C THR A 175 2.99 11.71 4.59
N ALA A 176 2.32 12.85 4.79
CA ALA A 176 1.34 13.38 3.83
C ALA A 176 2.00 13.72 2.48
N GLU A 177 3.13 14.44 2.51
CA GLU A 177 3.89 14.79 1.30
C GLU A 177 4.42 13.54 0.58
N TRP A 178 4.90 12.55 1.34
CA TRP A 178 5.35 11.27 0.79
C TRP A 178 4.20 10.54 0.09
N ASN A 179 3.06 10.39 0.76
CA ASN A 179 1.86 9.74 0.19
C ASN A 179 1.35 10.48 -1.05
N GLN A 180 1.34 11.82 -1.02
CA GLN A 180 0.90 12.63 -2.16
C GLN A 180 1.83 12.46 -3.37
N PHE A 181 3.15 12.52 -3.14
CA PHE A 181 4.15 12.37 -4.19
C PHE A 181 4.06 10.99 -4.82
N TYR A 182 4.14 9.93 -4.01
CA TYR A 182 4.12 8.55 -4.52
C TYR A 182 2.76 8.16 -5.08
N GLY A 183 1.65 8.64 -4.51
CA GLY A 183 0.32 8.43 -5.09
C GLY A 183 0.21 9.02 -6.50
N SER A 184 0.73 10.23 -6.71
CA SER A 184 0.74 10.87 -8.03
C SER A 184 1.69 10.14 -8.99
N PHE A 185 2.92 9.88 -8.56
CA PHE A 185 3.95 9.21 -9.35
C PHE A 185 3.52 7.80 -9.80
N LEU A 186 3.03 6.97 -8.90
CA LEU A 186 2.57 5.61 -9.23
C LEU A 186 1.34 5.63 -10.14
N THR A 187 0.45 6.61 -9.98
CA THR A 187 -0.70 6.79 -10.88
C THR A 187 -0.26 7.16 -12.29
N GLU A 188 0.70 8.07 -12.42
CA GLU A 188 1.27 8.46 -13.70
C GLU A 188 1.94 7.26 -14.39
N MET A 189 2.82 6.56 -13.68
CA MET A 189 3.48 5.34 -14.16
C MET A 189 2.46 4.29 -14.63
N LYS A 190 1.43 4.02 -13.84
CA LYS A 190 0.34 3.11 -14.20
C LYS A 190 -0.35 3.54 -15.50
N ASN A 191 -0.69 4.81 -15.63
CA ASN A 191 -1.37 5.32 -16.82
C ASN A 191 -0.48 5.18 -18.06
N THR A 192 0.81 5.52 -17.95
CA THR A 192 1.75 5.38 -19.06
C THR A 192 1.92 3.91 -19.47
N PHE A 193 2.00 2.98 -18.51
CA PHE A 193 2.03 1.55 -18.84
C PHE A 193 0.75 1.07 -19.51
N ILE A 194 -0.42 1.53 -19.04
CA ILE A 194 -1.70 1.21 -19.69
C ILE A 194 -1.73 1.72 -21.14
N GLU A 195 -1.25 2.94 -21.38
CA GLU A 195 -1.16 3.50 -22.73
C GLU A 195 -0.19 2.74 -23.64
N GLU A 196 0.94 2.31 -23.11
CA GLU A 196 1.90 1.50 -23.85
C GLU A 196 1.33 0.13 -24.20
N LEU A 197 0.70 -0.55 -23.23
CA LEU A 197 0.08 -1.86 -23.42
C LEU A 197 -1.06 -1.82 -24.45
N LYS A 198 -1.84 -0.74 -24.51
CA LYS A 198 -2.89 -0.53 -25.51
C LYS A 198 -2.36 -0.59 -26.96
N LYS A 199 -1.08 -0.29 -27.20
CA LYS A 199 -0.48 -0.41 -28.55
C LYS A 199 -0.41 -1.87 -29.02
N TYR A 200 -0.33 -2.81 -28.08
CA TYR A 200 -0.18 -4.24 -28.33
C TYR A 200 -1.47 -5.03 -28.15
N GLU A 201 -2.56 -4.39 -27.68
CA GLU A 201 -3.88 -4.99 -27.72
C GLU A 201 -4.19 -5.35 -29.18
N ARG A 202 -4.24 -6.66 -29.48
CA ARG A 202 -4.63 -7.13 -30.79
C ARG A 202 -6.05 -6.62 -31.03
N LYS A 203 -6.18 -5.57 -31.84
CA LYS A 203 -7.45 -5.29 -32.52
C LYS A 203 -7.82 -6.60 -33.18
N ALA A 204 -8.96 -7.18 -32.79
CA ALA A 204 -9.47 -8.38 -33.43
C ALA A 204 -9.33 -8.17 -34.94
N LEU A 205 -8.51 -9.00 -35.59
CA LEU A 205 -8.32 -8.91 -37.04
C LEU A 205 -9.71 -8.86 -37.66
N ASP A 206 -9.93 -7.87 -38.54
CA ASP A 206 -11.23 -7.70 -39.20
C ASP A 206 -11.69 -9.08 -39.70
N PRO A 207 -12.87 -9.58 -39.30
CA PRO A 207 -13.36 -10.90 -39.69
C PRO A 207 -13.38 -11.14 -41.21
N LYS A 208 -13.27 -10.07 -42.00
CA LYS A 208 -13.14 -10.13 -43.47
C LYS A 208 -11.76 -10.61 -43.93
N LEU A 209 -10.69 -10.35 -43.19
CA LEU A 209 -9.32 -10.80 -43.49
C LEU A 209 -9.09 -12.27 -43.12
N THR A 210 -9.83 -12.81 -42.15
CA THR A 210 -9.71 -14.21 -41.70
C THR A 210 -10.54 -15.20 -42.52
N ARG A 211 -11.35 -14.73 -43.49
CA ARG A 211 -12.29 -15.58 -44.25
C ARG A 211 -11.74 -16.13 -45.58
N ILE A 212 -10.57 -15.69 -46.05
CA ILE A 212 -10.10 -15.99 -47.41
C ILE A 212 -9.35 -17.34 -47.52
N CYS A 213 -8.93 -17.96 -46.41
CA CYS A 213 -8.20 -19.24 -46.45
C CYS A 213 -9.08 -20.50 -46.29
N ALA A 214 -10.41 -20.36 -46.22
CA ALA A 214 -11.33 -21.49 -46.13
C ALA A 214 -11.82 -21.91 -47.54
N GLY A 215 -11.04 -22.75 -48.20
CA GLY A 215 -11.54 -23.77 -49.14
C GLY A 215 -12.14 -23.31 -50.47
N LYS A 216 -11.33 -23.32 -51.53
CA LYS A 216 -11.78 -23.83 -52.84
C LYS A 216 -10.91 -25.03 -53.21
N GLY A 217 -11.23 -26.16 -52.60
CA GLY A 217 -10.82 -27.48 -53.06
C GLY A 217 -12.06 -28.21 -53.56
N GLN A 218 -12.29 -28.17 -54.87
CA GLN A 218 -13.09 -29.13 -55.63
C GLN A 218 -12.36 -29.38 -56.94
#